data_AF-A0A3P8K7P6-F1
#
_entry.id   AF-A0A3P8K7P6-F1
#
_cell.length_a   1.000
_cell.length_b   1.000
_cell.length_c   1.000
_cell.angle_alpha   90.00
_cell.angle_beta   90.00
_cell.angle_gamma   90.00
#
_symmetry.space_group_name_H-M   'P 1'
#
loop_
_entity.id
_entity.type
_entity.pdbx_description
1 polymer ?
#
loop_
_entity_poly.entity_id
_entity_poly.type
_entity_poly.pdbx_seq_one_letter_code
_entity_poly.pdbx_strand_id
1 'polypeptide(L)' 'MTQPKLDKVKDETGEAIDDLRNIAQLGYDEDEDQEELEMSLEEIIEYVRVAALLCHENFSRQQPTAPEVRKPTLH' A
#
# COMPACT_ATOMS: atom_id res chain seq x y z
N MET A 1 -17.20 7.81 -4.81
CA MET A 1 -15.94 7.07 -4.56
C MET A 1 -16.20 6.14 -3.39
N THR A 2 -16.18 4.82 -3.58
CA THR A 2 -16.18 3.88 -2.44
C THR A 2 -14.78 3.88 -1.85
N GLN A 3 -14.59 4.67 -0.79
CA GLN A 3 -13.34 4.66 -0.04
C GLN A 3 -13.16 3.25 0.56
N PRO A 4 -11.99 2.60 0.36
CA PRO A 4 -11.72 1.34 1.03
C PRO A 4 -11.77 1.57 2.54
N LYS A 5 -12.39 0.65 3.29
CA LYS A 5 -12.51 0.70 4.76
C LYS A 5 -11.17 0.29 5.38
N LEU A 6 -10.15 1.13 5.20
CA LEU A 6 -8.78 0.87 5.64
C LEU A 6 -8.71 0.63 7.15
N ASP A 7 -9.62 1.25 7.91
CA ASP A 7 -9.83 1.05 9.35
C ASP A 7 -10.18 -0.39 9.76
N LYS A 8 -10.51 -1.25 8.81
CA LYS A 8 -10.93 -2.64 9.04
C LYS A 8 -9.91 -3.67 8.61
N VAL A 9 -8.79 -3.23 8.04
CA VAL A 9 -7.69 -4.09 7.61
C VAL A 9 -6.80 -4.28 8.83
N LYS A 10 -6.70 -5.51 9.32
CA LYS A 10 -6.07 -5.81 10.62
C LYS A 10 -4.83 -6.71 10.53
N ASP A 11 -4.58 -7.26 9.34
CA ASP A 11 -3.45 -8.15 9.09
C ASP A 11 -2.23 -7.32 8.63
N GLU A 12 -1.22 -7.96 8.05
CA GLU A 12 0.04 -7.34 7.59
C GLU A 12 -0.19 -6.06 6.73
N THR A 13 -1.24 -6.04 5.90
CA THR A 13 -1.59 -4.84 5.12
C THR A 13 -2.06 -3.67 5.99
N GLY A 14 -2.71 -3.94 7.12
CA GLY A 14 -3.16 -2.92 8.07
C GLY A 14 -1.97 -2.27 8.80
N GLU A 15 -1.01 -3.10 9.24
CA GLU A 15 0.25 -2.64 9.83
C GLU A 15 1.04 -1.78 8.84
N ALA A 16 1.18 -2.24 7.58
CA ALA A 16 1.84 -1.46 6.53
C ALA A 16 1.16 -0.10 6.28
N ILE A 17 -0.17 -0.01 6.37
CA ILE A 17 -0.90 1.26 6.23
C ILE A 17 -0.62 2.21 7.41
N ASP A 18 -0.57 1.69 8.63
CA ASP A 18 -0.27 2.50 9.80
C ASP A 18 1.22 2.93 9.82
N ASP A 19 2.14 2.07 9.39
CA ASP A 19 3.55 2.41 9.21
C ASP A 19 3.73 3.50 8.15
N LEU A 20 3.04 3.41 7.01
CA LEU A 20 3.04 4.47 6.00
C LEU A 20 2.51 5.81 6.55
N ARG A 21 1.56 5.79 7.49
CA ARG A 21 1.09 7.01 8.17
C ARG A 21 2.18 7.59 9.07
N ASN A 22 2.93 6.74 9.77
CA ASN A 22 4.05 7.17 10.60
C ASN A 22 5.19 7.75 9.74
N ILE A 23 5.53 7.09 8.63
CA ILE A 23 6.53 7.57 7.66
C ILE A 23 6.14 8.92 7.06
N ALA A 24 4.85 9.14 6.75
CA ALA A 24 4.37 10.42 6.24
C ALA A 24 4.49 11.59 7.24
N GLN A 25 4.73 11.28 8.51
CA GLN A 25 4.95 12.25 9.59
C GLN A 25 6.40 12.29 10.06
N LEU A 26 7.29 11.53 9.42
CA LEU A 26 8.70 11.50 9.75
C LEU A 26 9.33 12.87 9.46
N GLY A 27 10.06 13.41 10.43
CA GLY A 27 10.99 14.52 10.23
C GLY A 27 12.41 13.99 10.19
N TYR A 28 13.33 14.78 9.62
CA TYR A 28 14.76 14.53 9.73
C TYR A 28 15.38 15.53 10.71
N ASP A 29 16.45 15.12 11.38
CA ASP A 29 17.27 15.99 12.21
C ASP A 29 18.39 16.59 11.34
N GLU A 30 18.56 17.91 11.38
CA GLU A 30 19.58 18.60 10.59
C GLU A 30 21.00 18.34 11.11
N ASP A 31 21.12 17.88 12.37
CA ASP A 31 22.39 17.53 13.01
C ASP A 31 22.78 16.05 12.81
N GLU A 32 21.94 15.25 12.13
CA GLU A 32 22.21 13.83 11.85
C GLU A 32 23.26 13.67 10.74
N ASP A 33 24.03 12.58 10.81
CA ASP A 33 25.05 12.29 9.81
C ASP A 33 24.39 12.02 8.44
N GLN A 34 24.88 12.70 7.40
CA GLN A 34 24.28 12.62 6.07
C GLN A 34 24.33 11.20 5.48
N GLU A 35 25.40 10.43 5.73
CA GLU A 35 25.53 9.07 5.21
C GLU A 35 24.55 8.14 5.91
N GLU A 36 24.36 8.30 7.23
CA GLU A 36 23.36 7.55 8.01
C GLU A 36 21.92 7.89 7.59
N LEU A 37 21.64 9.18 7.33
CA LEU A 37 20.33 9.62 6.86
C LEU A 37 20.02 9.09 5.45
N GLU A 38 21.01 9.10 4.54
CA GLU A 38 20.87 8.54 3.20
C GLU A 38 20.62 7.02 3.24
N MET A 39 21.34 6.28 4.10
CA MET A 39 21.10 4.85 4.30
C MET A 39 19.69 4.57 4.83
N SER A 40 19.26 5.31 5.85
CA SER A 40 17.92 5.15 6.44
C SER A 40 16.82 5.49 5.44
N LEU A 41 17.04 6.49 4.59
CA LEU A 41 16.11 6.87 3.53
C LEU A 41 15.95 5.74 2.49
N GLU A 42 17.03 5.08 2.09
CA GLU A 42 16.94 3.94 1.16
C GLU A 42 16.10 2.79 1.75
N GLU A 43 16.27 2.50 3.05
CA GLU A 43 15.45 1.49 3.73
C GLU A 43 13.96 1.86 3.73
N ILE A 44 13.62 3.12 4.02
CA ILE A 44 12.23 3.61 3.96
C ILE A 44 11.67 3.49 2.55
N ILE A 45 12.45 3.85 1.54
CA ILE A 45 12.03 3.76 0.14
C ILE A 45 11.72 2.29 -0.23
N GLU A 46 12.58 1.35 0.15
CA GLU A 46 12.33 -0.07 -0.11
C GLU A 46 11.10 -0.59 0.63
N TYR A 47 10.92 -0.20 1.89
CA TYR A 47 9.72 -0.55 2.65
C TYR A 47 8.45 -0.04 1.96
N VAL A 48 8.44 1.22 1.52
CA VAL A 48 7.29 1.83 0.83
C VAL A 48 6.96 1.08 -0.46
N ARG A 49 7.96 0.60 -1.21
CA ARG A 49 7.74 -0.20 -2.42
C ARG A 49 7.05 -1.54 -2.08
N VAL A 50 7.51 -2.24 -1.05
CA VAL A 50 6.90 -3.50 -0.60
C VAL A 50 5.49 -3.27 -0.09
N ALA A 51 5.27 -2.27 0.75
CA ALA A 51 3.96 -1.90 1.28
C ALA A 51 2.97 -1.56 0.16
N ALA A 52 3.43 -0.90 -0.92
CA ALA A 52 2.60 -0.60 -2.09
C ALA A 52 2.18 -1.88 -2.83
N LEU A 53 3.08 -2.85 -3.01
CA LEU A 53 2.75 -4.14 -3.60
C LEU A 53 1.75 -4.92 -2.75
N LEU A 54 1.97 -4.99 -1.43
CA LEU A 54 1.07 -5.64 -0.48
C LEU A 54 -0.33 -5.01 -0.51
N CYS A 55 -0.42 -3.67 -0.54
CA CYS A 55 -1.69 -2.97 -0.70
C CYS A 55 -2.35 -3.31 -2.04
N HIS A 56 -1.58 -3.36 -3.13
CA HIS A 56 -2.12 -3.68 -4.44
C HIS A 56 -2.70 -5.10 -4.49
N GLU A 57 -1.99 -6.09 -3.95
CA GLU A 57 -2.48 -7.47 -3.87
C GLU A 57 -3.79 -7.57 -3.09
N ASN A 58 -3.90 -6.86 -1.98
CA ASN A 58 -5.08 -6.95 -1.11
C ASN A 58 -6.30 -6.16 -1.63
N PHE A 59 -6.09 -5.04 -2.33
CA PHE A 59 -7.19 -4.16 -2.78
C PHE A 59 -7.48 -4.21 -4.28
N SER A 60 -6.62 -4.83 -5.09
CA SER A 60 -6.92 -5.01 -6.52
C SER A 60 -8.15 -5.91 -6.69
N ARG A 61 -9.04 -5.51 -7.60
CA ARG A 61 -10.17 -6.38 -7.94
C ARG A 61 -9.62 -7.62 -8.64
N GLN A 62 -9.89 -8.79 -8.08
CA GLN A 62 -9.71 -10.03 -8.83
C GLN A 62 -10.60 -9.96 -10.08
N GLN A 63 -9.99 -10.03 -11.26
CA GLN A 63 -10.78 -10.24 -12.47
C GLN A 63 -11.49 -11.59 -12.35
N PRO A 64 -12.79 -11.67 -12.67
CA PRO A 64 -13.46 -12.95 -12.77
C PRO A 64 -12.69 -13.83 -13.76
N THR A 65 -12.11 -14.92 -13.27
CA THR A 65 -11.46 -15.94 -14.11
C THR A 65 -12.48 -16.81 -14.85
N ALA A 66 -13.76 -16.70 -14.48
CA ALA A 66 -14.86 -17.34 -15.17
C ALA A 66 -15.15 -16.61 -16.50
N PRO A 67 -15.27 -17.33 -17.62
CA PRO A 67 -15.66 -16.73 -18.89
C PRO A 67 -17.02 -16.03 -18.73
N GLU A 68 -17.09 -14.77 -19.15
CA GLU A 68 -18.31 -13.98 -19.08
C GLU A 68 -19.39 -14.63 -19.97
N VAL A 69 -20.36 -15.30 -19.35
CA VAL A 69 -21.48 -15.90 -20.07
C VAL A 69 -22.38 -14.77 -20.58
N ARG A 70 -22.17 -14.38 -21.83
CA ARG A 70 -23.02 -13.43 -22.55
C ARG A 70 -24.44 -14.00 -22.66
N LYS A 71 -25.33 -13.62 -21.74
CA LYS A 71 -26.76 -13.94 -21.86
C LYS A 71 -27.35 -13.16 -23.03
N PRO A 72 -28.25 -13.74 -23.84
CA PRO A 72 -28.90 -13.02 -24.92
C PRO A 72 -29.70 -11.86 -24.35
N THR A 73 -29.39 -10.64 -24.76
CA THR A 73 -30.22 -9.46 -24.51
C THR A 73 -31.53 -9.61 -25.26
N LEU A 74 -32.66 -9.43 -24.57
CA LEU A 74 -33.97 -9.30 -25.23
C LEU A 74 -33.98 -7.98 -26.01
N HIS A 75 -34.21 -8.08 -27.31
CA HIS A 75 -34.60 -6.97 -28.18
C HIS A 75 -36.12 -6.95 -28.34
#